data_AF-A0A950IKH8-F1
#
_entry.id   AF-A0A950IKH8-F1
#
_cell.length_a   1.000
_cell.length_b   1.000
_cell.length_c   1.000
_cell.angle_alpha   90.00
_cell.angle_beta   90.00
_cell.angle_gamma   90.00
#
_symmetry.space_group_name_H-M   'P 1'
#
loop_
_entity.id
_entity.type
_entity.pdbx_description
1 polymer ?
#
loop_
_entity_poly.entity_id
_entity_poly.type
_entity_poly.pdbx_seq_one_letter_code
_entity_poly.pdbx_strand_id
1 'polypeptide(L)'
;MPATTSHPTTAHATPSHAKSKTVARATCKVAPADEYFGKLKMSILGIRNTIKDQGIKVDVDPDKASSTFNAIALTEDAMHDWEHKYPCDSWIPGTIYALEHFYGKIHTEDGVKHVHAVFAWLRHDYPRASVVRVAMQENGAASVSPPLAAANPGGSPEAGAAPSPSPAALAPTGPVGVTATPMPGLAP
;
A
#
# COMPACT_ATOMS: atom_id res chain seq x y z
N MET A 1 45.26 -58.79 28.72
CA MET A 1 45.79 -57.42 28.50
C MET A 1 44.64 -56.50 28.13
N PRO A 2 44.60 -55.28 28.68
CA PRO A 2 43.44 -54.38 28.66
C PRO A 2 43.41 -53.47 27.43
N ALA A 3 42.23 -52.98 27.06
CA ALA A 3 42.02 -51.63 26.53
C ALA A 3 40.52 -51.28 26.57
N THR A 4 40.13 -50.58 27.63
CA THR A 4 38.91 -49.80 27.75
C THR A 4 38.94 -48.59 26.81
N THR A 5 37.90 -48.39 26.01
CA THR A 5 37.62 -47.10 25.36
C THR A 5 36.23 -46.63 25.76
N SER A 6 36.21 -45.52 26.50
CA SER A 6 35.06 -44.76 26.96
C SER A 6 34.48 -43.92 25.82
N HIS A 7 33.15 -43.87 25.68
CA HIS A 7 32.48 -42.86 24.86
C HIS A 7 31.75 -41.84 25.77
N PRO A 8 31.78 -40.54 25.43
CA PRO A 8 31.17 -39.49 26.23
C PRO A 8 29.64 -39.46 26.08
N THR A 9 28.97 -39.37 27.24
CA THR A 9 27.59 -38.96 27.41
C THR A 9 27.32 -37.65 26.67
N THR A 10 26.45 -37.69 25.66
CA THR A 10 25.90 -36.48 25.05
C THR A 10 24.75 -36.01 25.93
N ALA A 11 24.96 -34.86 26.57
CA ALA A 11 24.01 -34.20 27.44
C ALA A 11 22.72 -33.82 26.69
N HIS A 12 21.60 -34.03 27.37
CA HIS A 12 20.26 -33.61 26.96
C HIS A 12 20.21 -32.09 26.75
N ALA A 13 20.06 -31.66 25.50
CA ALA A 13 19.62 -30.31 25.19
C ALA A 13 18.10 -30.21 25.41
N THR A 14 17.70 -29.73 26.59
CA THR A 14 16.32 -29.30 26.85
C THR A 14 15.95 -28.15 25.92
N PRO A 15 14.84 -28.22 25.16
CA PRO A 15 14.34 -27.08 24.41
C PRO A 15 13.95 -25.98 25.39
N SER A 16 14.61 -24.83 25.28
CA SER A 16 14.25 -23.60 25.97
C SER A 16 12.86 -23.18 25.48
N HIS A 17 11.83 -23.41 26.30
CA HIS A 17 10.48 -22.91 26.06
C HIS A 17 10.52 -21.38 26.09
N ALA A 18 10.63 -20.77 24.90
CA ALA A 18 10.43 -19.36 24.72
C ALA A 18 9.05 -19.00 25.27
N LYS A 19 9.04 -18.19 26.34
CA LYS A 19 7.83 -17.69 26.99
C LYS A 19 7.02 -16.95 25.95
N SER A 20 5.97 -17.59 25.47
CA SER A 20 4.98 -16.97 24.59
C SER A 20 4.35 -15.84 25.39
N LYS A 21 4.69 -14.58 25.06
CA LYS A 21 4.03 -13.41 25.60
C LYS A 21 2.55 -13.54 25.23
N THR A 22 1.75 -13.93 26.20
CA THR A 22 0.30 -13.96 26.05
C THR A 22 -0.13 -12.51 26.00
N VAL A 23 -0.27 -11.96 24.79
CA VAL A 23 -0.82 -10.62 24.59
C VAL A 23 -2.21 -10.65 25.22
N ALA A 24 -2.39 -9.85 26.27
CA ALA A 24 -3.70 -9.70 26.90
C ALA A 24 -4.71 -9.40 25.80
N ARG A 25 -5.79 -10.18 25.73
CA ARG A 25 -6.90 -9.95 24.81
C ARG A 25 -7.45 -8.55 25.11
N ALA A 26 -7.01 -7.56 24.35
CA ALA A 26 -7.60 -6.24 24.35
C ALA A 26 -9.10 -6.43 24.09
N THR A 27 -9.94 -5.76 24.86
CA THR A 27 -11.38 -5.75 24.64
C THR A 27 -11.60 -5.30 23.21
N CYS A 28 -12.12 -6.19 22.36
CA CYS A 28 -12.28 -5.90 20.94
C CYS A 28 -13.28 -4.76 20.74
N LYS A 29 -12.74 -3.57 20.49
CA LYS A 29 -13.50 -2.38 20.12
C LYS A 29 -13.52 -2.30 18.60
N VAL A 30 -14.69 -1.98 18.06
CA VAL A 30 -14.86 -1.63 16.65
C VAL A 30 -14.71 -0.12 16.54
N ALA A 31 -14.05 0.34 15.49
CA ALA A 31 -13.77 1.75 15.32
C ALA A 31 -15.07 2.52 14.96
N PRO A 32 -15.35 3.66 15.61
CA PRO A 32 -16.45 4.54 15.19
C PRO A 32 -16.19 5.09 13.79
N ALA A 33 -17.24 5.27 12.99
CA ALA A 33 -17.11 5.78 11.62
C ALA A 33 -16.51 7.20 11.56
N ASP A 34 -16.71 7.99 12.63
CA ASP A 34 -16.29 9.40 12.73
C ASP A 34 -14.88 9.58 13.33
N GLU A 35 -14.17 8.50 13.66
CA GLU A 35 -12.80 8.61 14.14
C GLU A 35 -11.82 8.79 12.98
N TYR A 36 -10.81 9.62 13.21
CA TYR A 36 -9.81 10.01 12.23
C TYR A 36 -8.45 9.42 12.55
N PHE A 37 -7.83 8.82 11.54
CA PHE A 37 -6.59 8.07 11.64
C PHE A 37 -5.46 8.69 10.83
N GLY A 38 -4.23 8.49 11.32
CA GLY A 38 -3.00 8.92 10.65
C GLY A 38 -2.84 10.43 10.49
N LYS A 39 -1.83 10.83 9.71
CA LYS A 39 -1.50 12.25 9.46
C LYS A 39 -2.55 12.98 8.64
N LEU A 40 -3.20 12.28 7.70
CA LEU A 40 -4.23 12.84 6.85
C LEU A 40 -5.60 12.98 7.53
N LYS A 41 -5.73 12.53 8.79
CA LYS A 41 -7.00 12.52 9.52
C LYS A 41 -8.11 11.91 8.65
N MET A 42 -7.88 10.68 8.20
CA MET A 42 -8.84 9.98 7.36
C MET A 42 -9.79 9.16 8.22
N SER A 43 -11.08 9.20 7.89
CA SER A 43 -12.04 8.26 8.45
C SER A 43 -11.86 6.87 7.83
N ILE A 44 -12.39 5.84 8.48
CA ILE A 44 -12.36 4.45 7.98
C ILE A 44 -12.95 4.35 6.56
N LEU A 45 -14.07 5.04 6.34
CA LEU A 45 -14.70 5.10 5.02
C LEU A 45 -13.83 5.86 4.02
N GLY A 46 -13.19 6.94 4.48
CA GLY A 46 -12.22 7.70 3.68
C GLY A 46 -11.04 6.84 3.22
N ILE A 47 -10.48 6.02 4.11
CA ILE A 47 -9.37 5.09 3.80
C ILE A 47 -9.81 4.11 2.69
N ARG A 48 -10.94 3.44 2.89
CA ARG A 48 -11.46 2.44 1.95
C ARG A 48 -11.80 3.03 0.58
N ASN A 49 -12.48 4.18 0.57
CA ASN A 49 -12.82 4.87 -0.68
C ASN A 49 -11.55 5.33 -1.41
N THR A 50 -10.57 5.87 -0.68
CA THR A 50 -9.30 6.31 -1.27
C THR A 50 -8.57 5.16 -1.95
N ILE A 51 -8.43 4.00 -1.30
CA ILE A 51 -7.79 2.82 -1.90
C ILE A 51 -8.52 2.41 -3.19
N LYS A 52 -9.85 2.35 -3.15
CA LYS A 52 -10.66 1.98 -4.31
C LYS A 52 -10.53 2.99 -5.46
N ASP A 53 -10.69 4.27 -5.16
CA ASP A 53 -10.67 5.35 -6.16
C ASP A 53 -9.29 5.49 -6.79
N GLN A 54 -8.23 5.41 -5.98
CA GLN A 54 -6.86 5.37 -6.49
C GLN A 54 -6.64 4.13 -7.37
N GLY A 55 -7.17 2.96 -6.98
CA GLY A 55 -7.07 1.74 -7.77
C GLY A 55 -7.73 1.84 -9.14
N ILE A 56 -8.90 2.49 -9.22
CA ILE A 56 -9.57 2.77 -10.50
C ILE A 56 -8.75 3.78 -11.33
N LYS A 57 -8.20 4.81 -10.67
CA LYS A 57 -7.41 5.84 -11.36
C LYS A 57 -6.15 5.26 -12.01
N VAL A 58 -5.49 4.29 -11.37
CA VAL A 58 -4.32 3.59 -11.94
C VAL A 58 -4.71 2.69 -13.11
N ASP A 59 -5.89 2.06 -13.07
CA ASP A 59 -6.38 1.25 -14.20
C ASP A 59 -6.68 2.11 -15.44
N VAL A 60 -7.18 3.33 -15.24
CA VAL A 60 -7.54 4.26 -16.32
C VAL A 60 -6.32 5.01 -16.84
N ASP A 61 -5.46 5.52 -15.96
CA ASP A 61 -4.28 6.34 -16.27
C ASP A 61 -3.02 5.73 -15.61
N PRO A 62 -2.38 4.71 -16.21
CA PRO A 62 -1.19 4.06 -15.63
C PRO A 62 -0.01 5.03 -15.48
N ASP A 63 0.09 6.07 -16.32
CA ASP A 63 1.14 7.10 -16.23
C ASP A 63 1.09 7.89 -14.90
N LYS A 64 -0.06 7.91 -14.22
CA LYS A 64 -0.24 8.57 -12.91
C LYS A 64 0.05 7.64 -11.72
N ALA A 65 0.51 6.41 -11.96
CA ALA A 65 0.79 5.44 -10.90
C ALA A 65 1.73 6.01 -9.83
N SER A 66 2.80 6.72 -10.22
CA SER A 66 3.77 7.30 -9.28
C SER A 66 3.17 8.37 -8.36
N SER A 67 2.31 9.25 -8.89
CA SER A 67 1.62 10.24 -8.05
C SER A 67 0.61 9.59 -7.11
N THR A 68 0.02 8.49 -7.55
CA THR A 68 -0.98 7.72 -6.79
C THR A 68 -0.31 6.89 -5.68
N PHE A 69 0.92 6.43 -5.92
CA PHE A 69 1.74 5.74 -4.92
C PHE A 69 1.96 6.58 -3.66
N ASN A 70 2.36 7.84 -3.80
CA ASN A 70 2.58 8.71 -2.63
C ASN A 70 1.30 8.97 -1.83
N ALA A 71 0.16 9.11 -2.50
CA ALA A 71 -1.13 9.29 -1.85
C ALA A 71 -1.55 8.03 -1.08
N ILE A 72 -1.30 6.84 -1.65
CA ILE A 72 -1.63 5.59 -0.97
C ILE A 72 -0.71 5.33 0.23
N ALA A 73 0.56 5.72 0.17
CA ALA A 73 1.49 5.53 1.27
C ALA A 73 1.04 6.29 2.53
N LEU A 74 0.45 7.48 2.36
CA LEU A 74 -0.17 8.22 3.47
C LEU A 74 -1.46 7.56 3.97
N THR A 75 -2.17 6.85 3.10
CA THR A 75 -3.35 6.06 3.48
C THR A 75 -2.95 4.82 4.27
N GLU A 76 -1.81 4.19 3.94
CA GLU A 76 -1.22 3.08 4.69
C GLU A 76 -0.83 3.48 6.12
N ASP A 77 -0.26 4.69 6.33
CA ASP A 77 0.00 5.25 7.66
C ASP A 77 -1.29 5.38 8.50
N ALA A 78 -2.38 5.84 7.88
CA ALA A 78 -3.69 5.89 8.54
C ALA A 78 -4.24 4.48 8.82
N MET A 79 -3.98 3.52 7.94
CA MET A 79 -4.37 2.12 8.14
C MET A 79 -3.66 1.49 9.33
N HIS A 80 -2.37 1.74 9.52
CA HIS A 80 -1.62 1.29 10.69
C HIS A 80 -2.11 1.92 11.99
N ASP A 81 -2.45 3.22 11.99
CA ASP A 81 -3.05 3.87 13.18
C ASP A 81 -4.43 3.29 13.50
N TRP A 82 -5.24 2.99 12.48
CA TRP A 82 -6.53 2.32 12.64
C TRP A 82 -6.37 0.92 13.26
N GLU A 83 -5.47 0.10 12.72
CA GLU A 83 -5.15 -1.21 13.29
C GLU A 83 -4.66 -1.12 14.72
N HIS A 84 -3.74 -0.19 15.00
CA HIS A 84 -3.15 -0.06 16.33
C HIS A 84 -4.22 0.23 17.41
N LYS A 85 -5.18 1.09 17.07
CA LYS A 85 -6.28 1.45 17.98
C LYS A 85 -7.39 0.40 18.03
N TYR A 86 -7.67 -0.25 16.90
CA TYR A 86 -8.81 -1.14 16.73
C TYR A 86 -8.43 -2.46 16.06
N PRO A 87 -7.54 -3.27 16.65
CA PRO A 87 -6.97 -4.44 15.98
C PRO A 87 -8.00 -5.53 15.67
N CYS A 88 -9.14 -5.54 16.37
CA CYS A 88 -10.23 -6.48 16.15
C CYS A 88 -11.27 -6.01 15.12
N ASP A 89 -11.10 -4.86 14.48
CA ASP A 89 -12.07 -4.37 13.52
C ASP A 89 -12.16 -5.30 12.30
N SER A 90 -13.37 -5.78 12.03
CA SER A 90 -13.63 -6.75 10.96
C SER A 90 -13.35 -6.20 9.56
N TRP A 91 -13.28 -4.87 9.39
CA TRP A 91 -13.04 -4.25 8.09
C TRP A 91 -11.55 -4.13 7.76
N ILE A 92 -10.66 -4.23 8.75
CA ILE A 92 -9.23 -4.09 8.53
C ILE A 92 -8.69 -5.14 7.54
N PRO A 93 -8.92 -6.46 7.72
CA PRO A 93 -8.34 -7.47 6.82
C PRO A 93 -8.75 -7.27 5.36
N GLY A 94 -10.01 -6.92 5.12
CA GLY A 94 -10.50 -6.66 3.76
C GLY A 94 -9.92 -5.39 3.15
N THR A 95 -9.60 -4.40 3.97
CA THR A 95 -8.99 -3.14 3.51
C THR A 95 -7.50 -3.30 3.23
N ILE A 96 -6.77 -4.07 4.07
CA ILE A 96 -5.37 -4.46 3.82
C ILE A 96 -5.27 -5.25 2.51
N TYR A 97 -6.17 -6.20 2.28
CA TYR A 97 -6.20 -6.95 1.02
C TYR A 97 -6.47 -6.07 -0.21
N ALA A 98 -7.38 -5.09 -0.11
CA ALA A 98 -7.57 -4.13 -1.19
C ALA A 98 -6.31 -3.28 -1.46
N LEU A 99 -5.56 -2.96 -0.40
CA LEU A 99 -4.28 -2.26 -0.50
C LEU A 99 -3.19 -3.12 -1.18
N GLU A 100 -3.13 -4.42 -0.88
CA GLU A 100 -2.26 -5.38 -1.56
C GLU A 100 -2.54 -5.39 -3.07
N HIS A 101 -3.80 -5.54 -3.48
CA HIS A 101 -4.17 -5.51 -4.89
C HIS A 101 -3.87 -4.18 -5.55
N PHE A 102 -4.05 -3.06 -4.84
CA PHE A 102 -3.69 -1.75 -5.35
C PHE A 102 -2.19 -1.70 -5.70
N TYR A 103 -1.32 -2.10 -4.77
CA TYR A 103 0.12 -2.12 -5.02
C TYR A 103 0.50 -3.11 -6.13
N GLY A 104 -0.25 -4.20 -6.30
CA GLY A 104 -0.05 -5.16 -7.39
C GLY A 104 -0.25 -4.57 -8.79
N LYS A 105 -0.99 -3.46 -8.91
CA LYS A 105 -1.16 -2.74 -10.17
C LYS A 105 0.04 -1.85 -10.51
N ILE A 106 0.86 -1.51 -9.51
CA ILE A 106 2.03 -0.66 -9.67
C ILE A 106 3.25 -1.55 -9.93
N HIS A 107 3.59 -1.74 -11.20
CA HIS A 107 4.71 -2.56 -11.64
C HIS A 107 6.08 -1.86 -11.49
N THR A 108 6.34 -1.26 -10.32
CA THR A 108 7.64 -0.68 -9.95
C THR A 108 8.29 -1.52 -8.85
N GLU A 109 9.60 -1.37 -8.67
CA GLU A 109 10.33 -2.10 -7.61
C GLU A 109 9.75 -1.79 -6.21
N ASP A 110 9.40 -0.53 -5.95
CA ASP A 110 8.77 -0.13 -4.70
C ASP A 110 7.35 -0.69 -4.56
N GLY A 111 6.56 -0.70 -5.63
CA GLY A 111 5.23 -1.34 -5.65
C GLY A 111 5.30 -2.81 -5.25
N VAL A 112 6.24 -3.57 -5.85
CA VAL A 112 6.46 -4.99 -5.52
C VAL A 112 6.85 -5.18 -4.05
N LYS A 113 7.74 -4.33 -3.51
CA LYS A 113 8.10 -4.36 -2.08
C LYS A 113 6.88 -4.15 -1.18
N HIS A 114 6.02 -3.18 -1.52
CA HIS A 114 4.81 -2.91 -0.75
C HIS A 114 3.79 -4.05 -0.85
N VAL A 115 3.60 -4.69 -2.01
CA VAL A 115 2.75 -5.89 -2.13
C VAL A 115 3.20 -6.96 -1.14
N HIS A 116 4.49 -7.28 -1.13
CA HIS A 116 5.02 -8.30 -0.22
C HIS A 116 4.89 -7.91 1.25
N ALA A 117 5.14 -6.63 1.58
CA ALA A 117 4.99 -6.12 2.94
C ALA A 117 3.54 -6.20 3.44
N VAL A 118 2.59 -5.74 2.63
CA VAL A 118 1.16 -5.72 2.96
C VAL A 118 0.59 -7.15 3.02
N PHE A 119 1.03 -8.04 2.11
CA PHE A 119 0.65 -9.45 2.18
C PHE A 119 1.20 -10.16 3.43
N ALA A 120 2.46 -9.87 3.80
CA ALA A 120 3.06 -10.40 5.01
C ALA A 120 2.34 -9.90 6.27
N TRP A 121 1.99 -8.60 6.30
CA TRP A 121 1.18 -7.98 7.34
C TRP A 121 -0.18 -8.67 7.48
N LEU A 122 -0.92 -8.83 6.38
CA LEU A 122 -2.23 -9.49 6.36
C LEU A 122 -2.15 -10.92 6.93
N ARG A 123 -1.12 -11.68 6.55
CA ARG A 123 -0.93 -13.08 7.00
C ARG A 123 -0.51 -13.19 8.46
N HIS A 124 0.30 -12.26 8.94
CA HIS A 124 0.85 -12.29 10.28
C HIS A 124 -0.22 -11.89 11.31
N ASP A 125 -0.91 -10.78 11.08
CA ASP A 125 -1.83 -10.19 12.07
C ASP A 125 -3.26 -10.72 11.95
N TYR A 126 -3.66 -11.17 10.74
CA TYR A 126 -5.01 -11.65 10.47
C TYR A 126 -5.09 -13.08 9.90
N PRO A 127 -4.35 -14.08 10.42
CA PRO A 127 -4.23 -15.41 9.82
C PRO A 127 -5.56 -16.18 9.70
N ARG A 128 -6.58 -15.78 10.47
CA ARG A 128 -7.90 -16.42 10.51
C ARG A 128 -8.95 -15.73 9.65
N ALA A 129 -8.65 -14.56 9.07
CA ALA A 129 -9.61 -13.86 8.21
C ALA A 129 -9.81 -14.63 6.90
N SER A 130 -11.05 -14.72 6.43
CA SER A 130 -11.40 -15.44 5.20
C SER A 130 -10.65 -14.90 3.97
N VAL A 131 -10.42 -13.59 3.94
CA VAL A 131 -9.68 -12.91 2.87
C VAL A 131 -8.24 -13.41 2.73
N VAL A 132 -7.59 -13.83 3.82
CA VAL A 132 -6.23 -14.39 3.76
C VAL A 132 -6.20 -15.70 3.00
N ARG A 133 -7.25 -16.52 3.13
CA ARG A 133 -7.35 -17.77 2.36
C ARG A 133 -7.45 -17.49 0.86
N VAL A 134 -8.18 -16.44 0.47
CA VAL A 134 -8.30 -16.01 -0.93
C VAL A 134 -6.95 -15.47 -1.40
N ALA A 135 -6.34 -14.55 -0.65
CA ALA A 135 -5.03 -13.97 -0.98
C ALA A 135 -3.95 -15.05 -1.13
N MET A 136 -3.94 -16.09 -0.28
CA MET A 136 -3.01 -17.23 -0.42
C MET A 136 -3.24 -18.06 -1.68
N GLN A 137 -4.50 -18.21 -2.13
CA GLN A 137 -4.80 -18.91 -3.38
C GLN A 137 -4.36 -18.09 -4.59
N GLU A 138 -4.60 -16.78 -4.58
CA GLU A 138 -4.20 -15.88 -5.66
C GLU A 138 -2.69 -15.72 -5.76
N ASN A 139 -1.98 -15.54 -4.64
CA ASN A 139 -0.54 -15.34 -4.66
C ASN A 139 0.23 -16.63 -5.00
N GLY A 140 -0.36 -17.79 -4.69
CA GLY A 140 0.10 -19.09 -5.19
C GLY A 140 -0.05 -19.24 -6.71
N ALA A 141 -0.98 -18.52 -7.34
CA ALA A 141 -1.14 -18.44 -8.79
C ALA A 141 -0.29 -17.33 -9.42
N ALA A 142 -0.12 -16.17 -8.75
CA ALA A 142 0.70 -15.05 -9.23
C ALA A 142 2.21 -15.37 -9.22
N SER A 143 2.65 -16.29 -8.34
CA SER A 143 4.04 -16.79 -8.33
C SER A 143 4.43 -17.65 -9.54
N VAL A 144 3.51 -17.95 -10.46
CA VAL A 144 3.76 -18.75 -11.69
C VAL A 144 3.96 -17.85 -12.94
N SER A 145 3.66 -16.56 -12.82
CA SER A 145 3.82 -15.49 -13.82
C SER A 145 5.13 -14.69 -13.81
N PRO A 146 6.33 -15.16 -14.20
CA PRO A 146 7.40 -14.21 -14.50
C PRO A 146 6.95 -13.30 -15.65
N PRO A 147 7.20 -11.97 -15.59
CA PRO A 147 6.94 -11.10 -16.74
C PRO A 147 7.76 -11.65 -17.91
N LEU A 148 7.08 -11.97 -19.02
CA LEU A 148 7.75 -12.32 -20.26
C LEU A 148 8.76 -11.22 -20.57
N ALA A 149 10.03 -11.58 -20.54
CA ALA A 149 11.12 -10.75 -20.97
C ALA A 149 10.87 -10.23 -22.39
N ALA A 150 11.04 -8.91 -22.55
CA ALA A 150 11.37 -8.16 -23.75
C ALA A 150 11.27 -8.89 -25.11
N ALA A 151 10.25 -8.56 -25.89
CA ALA A 151 10.34 -8.59 -27.35
C ALA A 151 10.58 -7.16 -27.86
N ASN A 152 11.85 -6.79 -28.02
CA ASN A 152 12.25 -5.74 -28.96
C ASN A 152 11.94 -6.23 -30.38
N PRO A 153 11.36 -5.37 -31.24
CA PRO A 153 11.79 -5.32 -32.63
C PRO A 153 12.36 -3.93 -32.90
N GLY A 154 13.68 -3.88 -33.03
CA GLY A 154 14.34 -2.77 -33.72
C GLY A 154 13.90 -2.74 -35.18
N GLY A 155 13.62 -1.53 -35.66
CA GLY A 155 13.25 -1.28 -37.05
C GLY A 155 12.95 0.19 -37.29
N SER A 156 14.00 1.02 -37.38
CA SER A 156 13.92 2.31 -38.09
C SER A 156 13.46 2.08 -39.53
N PRO A 157 12.80 3.09 -40.13
CA PRO A 157 13.53 3.84 -41.13
C PRO A 157 13.45 5.35 -40.96
N GLU A 158 14.54 5.94 -41.43
CA GLU A 158 14.95 7.33 -41.49
C GLU A 158 14.33 8.06 -42.70
N ALA A 159 14.39 9.40 -42.64
CA ALA A 159 14.18 10.42 -43.70
C ALA A 159 12.72 10.84 -44.01
N GLY A 160 12.37 12.12 -44.03
CA GLY A 160 13.16 13.34 -43.86
C GLY A 160 12.36 14.64 -44.06
N ALA A 161 13.07 15.74 -43.83
CA ALA A 161 12.84 17.12 -44.27
C ALA A 161 11.74 17.98 -43.61
N ALA A 162 12.22 18.98 -42.87
CA ALA A 162 11.54 20.22 -42.45
C ALA A 162 11.26 21.16 -43.65
N PRO A 163 10.57 22.32 -43.49
CA PRO A 163 11.13 23.46 -42.77
C PRO A 163 10.16 24.29 -41.90
N SER A 164 10.75 25.02 -40.96
CA SER A 164 10.19 26.18 -40.23
C SER A 164 9.69 27.30 -41.15
N PRO A 165 8.83 28.20 -40.64
CA PRO A 165 9.37 29.51 -40.24
C PRO A 165 8.96 30.01 -38.84
N SER A 166 9.78 30.92 -38.34
CA SER A 166 9.82 31.52 -37.01
C SER A 166 8.99 32.84 -36.94
N PRO A 167 9.13 33.72 -35.92
CA PRO A 167 8.13 34.03 -34.88
C PRO A 167 7.49 35.43 -34.99
N ALA A 168 6.42 35.69 -34.22
CA ALA A 168 5.98 37.06 -33.90
C ALA A 168 5.64 37.17 -32.40
N ALA A 169 6.38 38.02 -31.71
CA ALA A 169 6.18 38.40 -30.32
C ALA A 169 5.20 39.58 -30.23
N LEU A 170 4.38 39.61 -29.17
CA LEU A 170 3.98 40.82 -28.44
C LEU A 170 3.32 40.41 -27.11
N ALA A 171 3.90 40.89 -26.01
CA ALA A 171 3.45 40.73 -24.63
C ALA A 171 2.42 41.84 -24.25
N PRO A 172 2.26 42.20 -22.96
CA PRO A 172 1.42 41.63 -21.91
C PRO A 172 0.27 42.59 -21.50
N THR A 173 -0.55 42.21 -20.50
CA THR A 173 -1.52 42.97 -19.64
C THR A 173 -2.92 42.32 -19.67
N GLY A 174 -3.62 42.06 -18.56
CA GLY A 174 -3.41 42.41 -17.17
C GLY A 174 -4.33 41.58 -16.23
N PRO A 175 -4.40 41.93 -14.94
CA PRO A 175 -5.17 41.23 -13.92
C PRO A 175 -6.56 41.84 -13.71
N VAL A 176 -7.59 41.01 -13.65
CA VAL A 176 -8.94 41.32 -13.14
C VAL A 176 -9.57 40.00 -12.70
N GLY A 177 -10.19 39.79 -11.55
CA GLY A 177 -10.49 40.61 -10.38
C GLY A 177 -11.32 39.67 -9.47
N VAL A 178 -10.83 39.40 -8.26
CA VAL A 178 -11.55 38.63 -7.24
C VAL A 178 -12.53 39.57 -6.56
N THR A 179 -13.83 39.42 -6.81
CA THR A 179 -14.85 40.14 -6.04
C THR A 179 -15.20 39.30 -4.81
N ALA A 180 -14.51 39.57 -3.70
CA ALA A 180 -14.94 39.14 -2.39
C ALA A 180 -16.13 40.01 -1.94
N THR A 181 -17.25 39.40 -1.59
CA THR A 181 -18.39 40.06 -0.93
C THR A 181 -18.07 40.19 0.56
N PRO A 182 -17.97 41.40 1.13
CA PRO A 182 -17.92 41.58 2.57
C PRO A 182 -19.34 41.50 3.16
N MET A 183 -19.55 40.64 4.15
CA MET A 183 -20.66 40.80 5.10
C MET A 183 -20.25 41.83 6.15
N PRO A 184 -20.99 42.94 6.32
CA PRO A 184 -20.84 43.83 7.45
C PRO A 184 -21.55 43.23 8.67
N GLY A 185 -20.79 42.96 9.72
CA GLY A 185 -21.34 42.98 11.07
C GLY A 185 -21.37 44.43 11.60
N LEU A 186 -22.37 44.74 12.43
CA LEU A 186 -22.31 45.51 13.69
C LEU A 186 -23.77 45.68 14.16
N ALA A 187 -24.18 45.02 15.25
CA ALA A 187 -24.09 45.48 16.65
C ALA A 187 -25.32 46.33 17.05
N PRO A 188 -25.53 46.68 18.34
CA PRO A 188 -25.18 46.05 19.62
C PRO A 188 -26.36 45.38 20.34
#